data_AF-A0A3N5T7M5-F1
#
_entry.id   AF-A0A3N5T7M5-F1
#
_cell.length_a   1.000
_cell.length_b   1.000
_cell.length_c   1.000
_cell.angle_alpha   90.00
_cell.angle_beta   90.00
_cell.angle_gamma   90.00
#
_symmetry.space_group_name_H-M   'P 1'
#
loop_
_entity.id
_entity.type
_entity.pdbx_description
1 polymer ?
#
loop_
_entity_poly.entity_id
_entity_poly.type
_entity_poly.pdbx_seq_one_letter_code
_entity_poly.pdbx_strand_id
1 'polypeptide(L)'
;MTKNSNKFYIISFIVLFAVSTTILLIASTAKSPIPAWGGYLDVGIVVLIAFTGFVIYRQNKIAPRYDISHQVAIYLFPLILVGMWLYQASLDFNILLTGVAWRVYLFLSVLPHAINLWKSDQTQ
;
A
#
# COMPACT_ATOMS: atom_id res chain seq x y z
N MET A 1 18.16 -16.13 5.24
CA MET A 1 16.93 -15.96 6.04
C MET A 1 15.97 -17.07 5.65
N THR A 2 15.24 -17.64 6.60
CA THR A 2 14.34 -18.78 6.35
C THR A 2 13.10 -18.32 5.56
N LYS A 3 12.56 -19.19 4.70
CA LYS A 3 11.33 -18.99 3.88
C LYS A 3 10.14 -18.38 4.64
N ASN A 4 10.05 -18.65 5.94
CA ASN A 4 9.01 -18.08 6.81
C ASN A 4 9.16 -16.57 7.05
N SER A 5 10.38 -16.03 6.99
CA SER A 5 10.64 -14.61 7.21
C SER A 5 10.14 -13.74 6.06
N ASN A 6 10.31 -14.18 4.81
CA ASN A 6 9.89 -13.40 3.62
C ASN A 6 8.36 -13.26 3.57
N LYS A 7 7.64 -14.37 3.78
CA LYS A 7 6.17 -14.38 3.82
C LYS A 7 5.63 -13.48 4.92
N PHE A 8 6.26 -13.48 6.10
CA PHE A 8 5.89 -12.61 7.20
C PHE A 8 5.97 -11.12 6.81
N TYR A 9 7.05 -10.68 6.15
CA TYR A 9 7.19 -9.30 5.70
C TYR A 9 6.17 -8.91 4.63
N ILE A 10 5.91 -9.80 3.67
CA ILE A 10 4.91 -9.55 2.60
C ILE A 10 3.50 -9.45 3.20
N ILE A 11 3.12 -10.38 4.08
CA ILE A 11 1.80 -10.34 4.75
C ILE A 11 1.69 -9.09 5.63
N SER A 12 2.72 -8.78 6.41
CA SER A 12 2.74 -7.58 7.26
C SER A 12 2.59 -6.32 6.41
N PHE A 13 3.28 -6.22 5.27
CA PHE A 13 3.13 -5.10 4.34
C PHE A 13 1.68 -4.95 3.85
N ILE A 14 1.04 -6.05 3.42
CA ILE A 14 -0.35 -6.03 2.94
C ILE A 14 -1.32 -5.61 4.05
N VAL A 15 -1.16 -6.16 5.26
CA VAL A 15 -2.03 -5.83 6.40
C VAL A 15 -1.87 -4.36 6.80
N LEU A 16 -0.63 -3.88 6.95
CA LEU A 16 -0.36 -2.47 7.27
C LEU A 16 -0.93 -1.53 6.20
N PHE A 17 -0.77 -1.90 4.92
CA PHE A 17 -1.31 -1.12 3.81
C PHE A 17 -2.84 -1.03 3.84
N ALA A 18 -3.52 -2.14 4.13
CA ALA A 18 -4.97 -2.19 4.26
C ALA A 18 -5.46 -1.32 5.45
N VAL A 19 -4.80 -1.42 6.59
CA VAL A 19 -5.13 -0.62 7.79
C VAL A 19 -4.92 0.87 7.50
N SER A 20 -3.77 1.26 6.95
CA SER A 20 -3.48 2.67 6.62
C SER A 20 -4.47 3.24 5.60
N THR A 21 -4.85 2.46 4.59
CA THR A 21 -5.86 2.88 3.60
C THR A 21 -7.23 3.04 4.24
N THR A 22 -7.60 2.17 5.18
CA THR A 22 -8.87 2.27 5.91
C THR A 22 -8.92 3.54 6.77
N ILE A 23 -7.83 3.85 7.48
CA ILE A 23 -7.72 5.10 8.27
C ILE A 23 -7.86 6.32 7.36
N LEU A 24 -7.23 6.31 6.18
CA LEU A 24 -7.37 7.39 5.20
C LEU A 24 -8.84 7.56 4.73
N LEU A 25 -9.55 6.48 4.47
CA LEU A 25 -10.95 6.54 4.03
C LEU A 25 -11.86 7.07 5.15
N ILE A 26 -11.63 6.65 6.39
CA ILE A 26 -12.34 7.19 7.56
C ILE A 26 -12.01 8.69 7.70
N ALA A 27 -10.74 9.06 7.54
CA ALA A 27 -10.29 10.43 7.62
C ALA A 27 -10.94 11.32 6.56
N SER A 28 -11.05 10.82 5.33
CA SER A 28 -11.65 11.54 4.20
C SER A 28 -13.18 11.68 4.32
N THR A 29 -13.85 10.81 5.08
CA THR A 29 -15.32 10.80 5.24
C THR A 29 -15.79 11.41 6.57
N ALA A 30 -14.88 11.72 7.49
CA ALA A 30 -15.21 12.27 8.80
C ALA A 30 -15.68 13.74 8.68
N LYS A 31 -16.88 14.03 9.20
CA LYS A 31 -17.43 15.40 9.29
C LYS A 31 -16.82 16.25 10.42
N SER A 32 -16.13 15.60 11.36
CA SER A 32 -15.50 16.22 12.53
C SER A 32 -13.99 16.10 12.42
N PRO A 33 -13.20 17.06 12.92
CA PRO A 33 -11.75 16.92 12.98
C PRO A 33 -11.39 15.61 13.67
N ILE A 34 -10.62 14.79 12.96
CA ILE A 34 -10.11 13.52 13.46
C ILE A 34 -9.20 13.85 14.65
N PRO A 35 -9.27 13.10 15.75
CA PRO A 35 -8.36 13.30 16.86
C PRO A 35 -6.89 13.29 16.40
N ALA A 36 -6.07 14.20 16.92
CA ALA A 36 -4.68 14.36 16.49
C ALA A 36 -3.87 13.04 16.57
N TRP A 37 -4.20 12.17 17.53
CA TRP A 37 -3.59 10.84 17.67
C TRP A 37 -3.81 9.94 16.45
N GLY A 38 -4.93 10.08 15.74
CA GLY A 38 -5.21 9.32 14.52
C GLY A 38 -4.26 9.67 13.39
N GLY A 39 -3.89 10.95 13.27
CA GLY A 39 -2.86 11.40 12.32
C GLY A 39 -1.48 10.83 12.64
N TYR A 40 -1.04 10.90 13.90
CA TYR A 40 0.25 10.33 14.32
C TYR A 40 0.32 8.81 14.14
N LEU A 41 -0.79 8.11 14.41
CA LEU A 41 -0.89 6.67 14.22
C LEU A 41 -0.77 6.30 12.73
N ASP A 42 -1.45 7.02 11.83
CA ASP A 42 -1.32 6.78 10.40
C ASP A 42 0.13 6.99 9.93
N VAL A 43 0.77 8.10 10.32
CA VAL A 43 2.20 8.34 10.00
C VAL A 43 3.08 7.19 10.49
N GLY A 44 2.86 6.70 11.71
CA GLY A 44 3.59 5.55 12.25
C GLY A 44 3.43 4.28 11.40
N ILE A 45 2.20 3.97 10.97
CA ILE A 45 1.93 2.83 10.10
C ILE A 45 2.63 2.99 8.75
N VAL A 46 2.65 4.20 8.20
CA VAL A 46 3.30 4.49 6.91
C VAL A 46 4.80 4.28 6.97
N VAL A 47 5.43 4.68 8.07
CA VAL A 47 6.85 4.39 8.30
C VAL A 47 7.10 2.89 8.34
N LEU A 48 6.22 2.10 8.97
CA LEU A 48 6.32 0.63 8.97
C LEU A 48 6.10 0.02 7.58
N ILE A 49 5.18 0.57 6.76
CA ILE A 49 4.98 0.16 5.36
C ILE A 49 6.26 0.44 4.56
N ALA A 50 6.84 1.62 4.69
CA ALA A 50 8.08 1.98 4.00
C ALA A 50 9.24 1.08 4.43
N PHE A 51 9.35 0.80 5.74
CA PHE A 51 10.38 -0.09 6.28
C PHE A 51 10.23 -1.52 5.75
N THR A 52 9.03 -2.10 5.83
CA THR A 52 8.75 -3.46 5.32
C THR A 52 8.94 -3.54 3.80
N GLY A 53 8.52 -2.52 3.05
CA GLY A 53 8.78 -2.39 1.62
C GLY A 53 10.27 -2.33 1.27
N PHE A 54 11.06 -1.58 2.04
CA PHE A 54 12.51 -1.50 1.86
C PHE A 54 13.21 -2.83 2.18
N VAL A 55 12.74 -3.55 3.20
CA VAL A 55 13.25 -4.90 3.53
C VAL A 55 12.97 -5.86 2.37
N ILE A 56 11.76 -5.86 1.82
CA ILE A 56 11.38 -6.66 0.64
C ILE A 56 12.26 -6.28 -0.56
N TYR A 57 12.47 -4.98 -0.81
CA TYR A 57 13.34 -4.50 -1.88
C TYR A 57 14.78 -5.02 -1.73
N ARG A 58 15.38 -4.89 -0.54
CA ARG A 58 16.76 -5.34 -0.25
C ARG A 58 16.94 -6.85 -0.37
N GLN A 59 15.90 -7.63 -0.09
CA GLN A 59 15.94 -9.07 -0.15
C GLN A 59 15.79 -9.61 -1.57
N ASN A 60 15.11 -8.88 -2.45
CA ASN A 60 14.94 -9.31 -3.83
C ASN A 60 16.27 -9.17 -4.59
N LYS A 61 16.94 -10.30 -4.84
CA LYS A 61 18.21 -10.38 -5.60
C LYS A 61 18.00 -10.50 -7.11
N ILE A 62 16.75 -10.65 -7.56
CA ILE A 62 16.39 -10.87 -8.97
C ILE A 62 15.78 -9.59 -9.53
N ALA A 63 16.15 -9.24 -10.76
CA ALA A 63 15.55 -8.10 -11.46
C ALA A 63 14.00 -8.24 -11.49
N PRO A 64 13.25 -7.32 -10.84
CA PRO A 64 11.79 -7.34 -10.84
C PRO A 64 11.24 -7.15 -12.25
N ARG A 65 10.24 -7.96 -12.63
CA ARG A 65 9.42 -7.72 -13.82
C ARG A 65 8.28 -6.78 -13.44
N TYR A 66 8.31 -5.56 -13.97
CA TYR A 66 7.30 -4.54 -13.70
C TYR A 66 6.00 -4.71 -14.50
N ASP A 67 5.93 -5.68 -15.42
CA ASP A 67 4.74 -5.95 -16.23
C ASP A 67 3.49 -6.18 -15.37
N ILE A 68 3.66 -6.87 -14.23
CA ILE A 68 2.55 -7.15 -13.30
C ILE A 68 2.10 -5.87 -12.59
N SER A 69 3.03 -5.05 -12.11
CA SER A 69 2.70 -3.76 -11.51
C SER A 69 1.99 -2.84 -12.51
N HIS A 70 2.41 -2.87 -13.77
CA HIS A 70 1.78 -2.09 -14.82
C HIS A 70 0.35 -2.57 -15.09
N GLN A 71 0.11 -3.88 -15.21
CA GLN A 71 -1.24 -4.44 -15.36
C GLN A 71 -2.13 -4.08 -14.16
N VAL A 72 -1.61 -4.21 -12.94
CA VAL A 72 -2.35 -3.82 -11.74
C VAL A 72 -2.67 -2.33 -11.76
N ALA A 73 -1.73 -1.46 -12.14
CA ALA A 73 -1.97 -0.03 -12.24
C ALA A 73 -3.07 0.32 -13.26
N ILE A 74 -3.10 -0.36 -14.41
CA ILE A 74 -4.11 -0.16 -15.47
C ILE A 74 -5.53 -0.39 -14.94
N TYR A 75 -5.74 -1.39 -14.08
CA TYR A 75 -7.07 -1.68 -13.53
C TYR A 75 -7.36 -0.93 -12.23
N LEU A 76 -6.34 -0.76 -11.38
CA LEU A 76 -6.49 -0.12 -10.08
C LEU A 76 -6.81 1.37 -10.22
N PHE A 77 -6.16 2.06 -11.16
CA PHE A 77 -6.37 3.49 -11.37
C PHE A 77 -7.82 3.84 -11.76
N PRO A 78 -8.45 3.25 -12.79
CA PRO A 78 -9.84 3.53 -13.11
C PRO A 78 -10.79 3.09 -11.99
N LEU A 79 -10.49 2.00 -11.27
CA LEU A 79 -11.28 1.59 -10.11
C LEU A 79 -11.29 2.69 -9.02
N ILE A 80 -10.13 3.27 -8.71
CA ILE A 80 -10.01 4.39 -7.77
C ILE A 80 -10.83 5.59 -8.25
N LEU A 81 -10.73 5.94 -9.54
CA LEU A 81 -11.50 7.06 -10.11
C LEU A 81 -13.01 6.84 -10.03
N VAL A 82 -13.48 5.62 -10.36
CA VAL A 82 -14.91 5.26 -10.22
C VAL A 82 -15.35 5.36 -8.76
N GLY A 83 -14.55 4.88 -7.81
CA GLY A 83 -14.83 5.05 -6.39
C GLY A 83 -14.92 6.53 -5.98
N MET A 84 -13.95 7.34 -6.40
CA MET A 84 -13.95 8.78 -6.13
C MET A 84 -15.17 9.49 -6.71
N TRP A 85 -15.61 9.10 -7.90
CA TRP A 85 -16.82 9.63 -8.53
C TRP A 85 -18.08 9.28 -7.74
N LEU A 86 -18.25 8.01 -7.37
CA LEU A 86 -19.43 7.54 -6.64
C LEU A 86 -19.57 8.19 -5.25
N TYR A 87 -18.46 8.49 -4.58
CA TYR A 87 -18.43 9.04 -3.22
C TYR A 87 -18.05 10.52 -3.17
N GLN A 88 -18.05 11.23 -4.31
CA GLN A 88 -17.59 12.62 -4.42
C GLN A 88 -18.19 13.57 -3.38
N ALA A 89 -19.48 13.43 -3.06
CA ALA A 89 -20.17 14.31 -2.12
C ALA A 89 -19.77 14.10 -0.65
N SER A 90 -19.12 12.98 -0.32
CA SER A 90 -18.75 12.60 1.05
C SER A 90 -17.25 12.64 1.33
N LEU A 91 -16.42 12.85 0.30
CA LEU A 91 -14.97 12.74 0.39
C LEU A 91 -14.30 14.11 0.42
N ASP A 92 -13.44 14.33 1.41
CA ASP A 92 -12.44 15.41 1.34
C ASP A 92 -11.30 14.99 0.40
N PHE A 93 -11.29 15.59 -0.79
CA PHE A 93 -10.30 15.34 -1.83
C PHE A 93 -8.88 15.81 -1.45
N ASN A 94 -8.73 16.84 -0.60
CA ASN A 94 -7.41 17.33 -0.21
C ASN A 94 -6.65 16.27 0.59
N ILE A 95 -7.38 15.56 1.45
CA ILE A 95 -6.85 14.46 2.26
C ILE A 95 -6.71 13.19 1.40
N LEU A 96 -7.75 12.85 0.64
CA LEU A 96 -7.80 11.59 -0.09
C LEU A 96 -6.78 11.53 -1.24
N LEU A 97 -6.70 12.54 -2.11
CA LEU A 97 -5.80 12.52 -3.27
C LEU A 97 -4.35 12.38 -2.81
N THR A 98 -3.94 13.23 -1.88
CA THR A 98 -2.59 13.21 -1.32
C THR A 98 -2.32 11.84 -0.68
N GLY A 99 -3.25 11.35 0.15
CA GLY A 99 -3.11 10.09 0.87
C GLY A 99 -3.07 8.85 -0.04
N VAL A 100 -3.89 8.80 -1.08
CA VAL A 100 -3.96 7.69 -2.03
C VAL A 100 -2.73 7.69 -2.93
N ALA A 101 -2.27 8.86 -3.40
CA ALA A 101 -1.19 8.95 -4.37
C ALA A 101 0.10 8.25 -3.90
N TRP A 102 0.60 8.60 -2.71
CA TRP A 102 1.84 7.99 -2.22
C TRP A 102 1.63 6.53 -1.76
N ARG A 103 0.44 6.15 -1.28
CA ARG A 103 0.11 4.75 -0.96
C ARG A 103 0.16 3.87 -2.21
N VAL A 104 -0.51 4.29 -3.27
CA VAL A 104 -0.49 3.58 -4.57
C VAL A 104 0.93 3.50 -5.11
N TYR A 105 1.71 4.59 -5.02
CA TYR A 105 3.11 4.59 -5.40
C TYR A 105 3.94 3.55 -4.62
N LEU A 106 3.84 3.53 -3.29
CA LEU A 106 4.55 2.56 -2.44
C LEU A 106 4.12 1.13 -2.76
N PHE A 107 2.82 0.89 -2.92
CA PHE A 107 2.29 -0.42 -3.26
C PHE A 107 2.84 -0.92 -4.60
N LEU A 108 2.72 -0.13 -5.67
CA LEU A 108 3.18 -0.50 -7.01
C LEU A 108 4.71 -0.67 -7.09
N SER A 109 5.46 0.07 -6.28
CA SER A 109 6.92 -0.03 -6.19
C SER A 109 7.37 -1.31 -5.48
N VAL A 110 6.64 -1.76 -4.45
CA VAL A 110 6.99 -2.96 -3.66
C VAL A 110 6.43 -4.24 -4.29
N LEU A 111 5.29 -4.17 -4.96
CA LEU A 111 4.57 -5.29 -5.54
C LEU A 111 5.43 -6.26 -6.39
N PRO A 112 6.28 -5.82 -7.33
CA PRO A 112 6.99 -6.74 -8.20
C PRO A 112 8.13 -7.44 -7.44
N HIS A 113 8.71 -6.79 -6.43
CA HIS A 113 9.68 -7.39 -5.53
C HIS A 113 9.02 -8.44 -4.62
N ALA A 114 7.85 -8.14 -4.07
CA ALA A 114 7.09 -9.06 -3.23
C ALA A 114 6.68 -10.33 -4.01
N ILE A 115 6.20 -10.17 -5.26
CA ILE A 115 5.82 -11.30 -6.12
C ILE A 115 7.03 -12.16 -6.46
N ASN A 116 8.16 -11.54 -6.81
CA ASN A 116 9.39 -12.29 -7.12
C ASN A 116 9.88 -13.10 -5.93
N LEU A 117 9.93 -12.51 -4.74
CA LEU A 117 10.31 -13.21 -3.50
C LEU A 117 9.34 -14.35 -3.17
N TRP A 118 8.04 -14.13 -3.36
CA TRP A 118 7.04 -15.17 -3.14
C TRP A 118 7.19 -16.35 -4.10
N LYS A 119 7.48 -16.08 -5.39
CA LYS A 119 7.68 -17.13 -6.40
C LYS A 119 9.00 -17.88 -6.19
N SER A 120 10.09 -17.19 -5.87
CA SER A 120 11.38 -17.85 -5.60
C SER A 120 11.30 -18.80 -4.40
N ASP A 121 10.47 -18.47 -3.41
CA ASP A 121 10.20 -19.35 -2.28
C ASP A 121 9.44 -20.63 -2.68
N GLN A 122 8.75 -20.68 -3.82
CA GLN A 122 8.01 -21.88 -4.26
C GLN A 122 8.81 -22.83 -5.16
N THR A 123 9.86 -22.33 -5.82
CA THR A 123 10.72 -23.11 -6.72
C THR A 123 11.96 -23.71 -6.05
N GLN A 124 12.15 -23.48 -4.75
CA GLN A 124 13.10 -24.19 -3.88
C GLN A 124 12.36 -25.14 -2.93
#